data_AF-A0A7S1I4C1-F1
#
_entry.id   AF-A0A7S1I4C1-F1
#
_cell.length_a   1.000
_cell.length_b   1.000
_cell.length_c   1.000
_cell.angle_alpha   90.00
_cell.angle_beta   90.00
_cell.angle_gamma   90.00
#
_symmetry.space_group_name_H-M   'P 1'
#
loop_
_entity.id
_entity.type
_entity.pdbx_description
1 polymer ?
#
loop_
_entity_poly.entity_id
_entity_poly.type
_entity_poly.pdbx_seq_one_letter_code
_entity_poly.pdbx_strand_id
1 'polypeptide(L)'
;ETVPDMSEVFDSNCITPGTDFMCVLSDHLKYFVYYKMQTDISWQNCQVVFSGQEVPGEGEHKIMEFIRTRKMEPGYDSNETHCLYGLDADLIMLALASHEPHFMLFREEVDFGMSKRDKEREEEMKMEGVLQDRSMKPADRFQCLHISILREY
;
A
#
# COMPACT_ATOMS: atom_id res chain seq x y z
N GLU A 1 16.63 -22.53 -26.82
CA GLU A 1 16.08 -21.67 -25.76
C GLU A 1 15.64 -20.37 -26.39
N THR A 2 14.34 -20.11 -26.42
CA THR A 2 13.80 -18.80 -26.82
C THR A 2 13.69 -17.98 -25.55
N VAL A 3 14.58 -17.01 -25.39
CA VAL A 3 14.50 -16.03 -24.29
C VAL A 3 13.16 -15.31 -24.43
N PRO A 4 12.34 -15.20 -23.37
CA PRO A 4 11.09 -14.44 -23.43
C PRO A 4 11.38 -13.01 -23.88
N ASP A 5 10.51 -12.46 -24.72
CA ASP A 5 10.66 -11.09 -25.21
C ASP A 5 10.58 -10.14 -24.02
N MET A 6 11.71 -9.50 -23.68
CA MET A 6 11.84 -8.57 -22.56
C MET A 6 10.89 -7.37 -22.69
N SER A 7 10.29 -7.15 -23.86
CA SER A 7 9.26 -6.14 -24.09
C SER A 7 7.93 -6.41 -23.36
N GLU A 8 7.67 -7.65 -22.93
CA GLU A 8 6.43 -8.04 -22.23
C GLU A 8 6.54 -7.97 -20.69
N VAL A 9 7.75 -7.79 -20.14
CA VAL A 9 7.98 -7.76 -18.69
C VAL A 9 7.96 -6.32 -18.19
N PHE A 10 7.15 -6.04 -17.17
CA PHE A 10 7.07 -4.72 -16.54
C PHE A 10 8.40 -4.36 -15.84
N ASP A 11 9.06 -3.29 -16.29
CA ASP A 11 10.28 -2.77 -15.65
C ASP A 11 9.93 -2.00 -14.36
N SER A 12 10.05 -2.67 -13.21
CA SER A 12 9.73 -2.07 -11.91
C SER A 12 10.60 -0.86 -11.53
N ASN A 13 11.75 -0.65 -12.18
CA ASN A 13 12.58 0.53 -11.93
C ASN A 13 11.87 1.83 -12.34
N CYS A 14 10.85 1.74 -13.21
CA CYS A 14 10.00 2.87 -13.55
C CYS A 14 9.14 3.34 -12.36
N ILE A 15 9.06 2.59 -11.25
CA ILE A 15 8.41 3.02 -10.00
C ILE A 15 9.41 3.87 -9.19
N THR A 16 9.81 4.99 -9.78
CA THR A 16 10.70 5.98 -9.16
C THR A 16 10.22 7.38 -9.54
N PRO A 17 10.18 8.35 -8.59
CA PRO A 17 9.84 9.74 -8.91
C PRO A 17 10.68 10.30 -10.06
N GLY A 18 10.06 11.15 -10.88
CA GLY A 18 10.69 11.76 -12.05
C GLY A 18 10.67 10.93 -13.33
N THR A 19 10.17 9.70 -13.29
CA THR A 19 9.94 8.90 -14.50
C THR A 19 8.62 9.27 -15.18
N ASP A 20 8.55 9.10 -16.50
CA ASP A 20 7.32 9.33 -17.27
C ASP A 20 6.16 8.44 -16.77
N PHE A 21 6.47 7.21 -16.39
CA PHE A 21 5.51 6.29 -15.79
C PHE A 21 4.86 6.89 -14.54
N MET A 22 5.65 7.41 -13.60
CA MET A 22 5.11 8.00 -12.37
C MET A 22 4.36 9.31 -12.61
N CYS A 23 4.73 10.10 -13.64
CA CYS A 23 3.97 11.29 -14.06
C CYS A 23 2.57 10.87 -14.53
N VAL A 24 2.51 9.92 -15.47
CA VAL A 24 1.25 9.42 -16.02
C VAL A 24 0.41 8.76 -14.94
N LEU A 25 1.01 7.96 -14.04
CA LEU A 25 0.32 7.33 -12.92
C LEU A 25 -0.30 8.36 -11.98
N SER A 26 0.42 9.43 -11.64
CA SER A 26 -0.08 10.51 -10.77
C SER A 26 -1.33 11.16 -11.37
N ASP A 27 -1.32 11.46 -12.67
CA ASP A 27 -2.47 12.06 -13.36
C ASP A 27 -3.68 11.11 -13.41
N HIS A 28 -3.44 9.82 -13.66
CA HIS A 28 -4.51 8.81 -13.66
C HIS A 28 -5.11 8.62 -12.25
N LEU A 29 -4.30 8.64 -11.20
CA LEU A 29 -4.78 8.55 -9.82
C LEU A 29 -5.62 9.77 -9.43
N LYS A 30 -5.18 10.98 -9.81
CA LYS A 30 -5.97 12.21 -9.60
C LYS A 30 -7.33 12.09 -10.29
N TYR A 31 -7.33 11.69 -11.57
CA TYR A 31 -8.58 11.45 -12.31
C TYR A 31 -9.48 10.41 -11.62
N PHE A 32 -8.90 9.29 -11.19
CA PHE A 32 -9.63 8.22 -10.49
C PHE A 32 -10.28 8.72 -9.20
N VAL A 33 -9.56 9.50 -8.38
CA VAL A 33 -10.11 10.10 -7.17
C VAL A 33 -11.30 11.01 -7.51
N TYR A 34 -11.16 11.90 -8.49
CA TYR A 34 -12.27 12.78 -8.90
C TYR A 34 -13.47 11.99 -9.40
N TYR A 35 -13.24 10.97 -10.22
CA TYR A 35 -14.28 10.08 -10.71
C TYR A 35 -15.01 9.37 -9.57
N LYS A 36 -14.26 8.84 -8.57
CA LYS A 36 -14.84 8.16 -7.41
C LYS A 36 -15.66 9.10 -6.53
N MET A 37 -15.19 10.31 -6.27
CA MET A 37 -15.96 11.31 -5.51
C MET A 37 -17.27 11.69 -6.20
N GLN A 38 -17.35 11.63 -7.53
CA GLN A 38 -18.60 11.92 -8.26
C GLN A 38 -19.55 10.72 -8.35
N THR A 39 -19.02 9.51 -8.45
CA THR A 39 -19.81 8.31 -8.79
C THR A 39 -20.13 7.42 -7.59
N ASP A 40 -19.31 7.45 -6.54
CA ASP A 40 -19.42 6.58 -5.38
C ASP A 40 -19.83 7.38 -4.14
N ILE A 41 -21.01 7.04 -3.61
CA ILE A 41 -21.58 7.71 -2.43
C ILE A 41 -20.65 7.59 -1.22
N SER A 42 -19.88 6.50 -1.12
CA SER A 42 -18.95 6.27 -0.01
C SER A 42 -17.80 7.27 0.02
N TRP A 43 -17.47 7.89 -1.13
CA TRP A 43 -16.39 8.88 -1.27
C TRP A 43 -16.87 10.32 -1.11
N GLN A 44 -18.18 10.58 -1.21
CA GLN A 44 -18.74 11.93 -1.20
C GLN A 44 -18.60 12.64 0.15
N ASN A 45 -18.57 11.88 1.24
CA ASN A 45 -18.42 12.41 2.60
C ASN A 45 -16.98 12.26 3.15
N CYS A 46 -16.01 11.93 2.29
CA CYS A 46 -14.61 11.78 2.67
C CYS A 46 -13.78 12.96 2.18
N GLN A 47 -12.93 13.49 3.06
CA GLN A 47 -11.85 14.37 2.63
C GLN A 47 -10.71 13.51 2.07
N VAL A 48 -10.44 13.62 0.78
CA VAL A 48 -9.35 12.88 0.12
C VAL A 48 -8.16 13.81 -0.09
N VAL A 49 -6.99 13.38 0.36
CA VAL A 49 -5.71 14.09 0.16
C VAL A 49 -4.79 13.21 -0.68
N PHE A 50 -4.27 13.75 -1.78
CA PHE A 50 -3.33 13.07 -2.65
C PHE A 50 -1.96 13.75 -2.58
N SER A 51 -0.91 13.00 -2.23
CA SER A 51 0.48 13.46 -2.20
C SER A 51 1.32 12.65 -3.17
N GLY A 52 1.38 13.10 -4.42
CA GLY A 52 2.03 12.40 -5.52
C GLY A 52 3.56 12.43 -5.48
N GLN A 53 4.16 11.94 -6.56
CA GLN A 53 5.61 11.86 -6.76
C GLN A 53 6.30 13.23 -6.85
N GLU A 54 5.53 14.27 -7.19
CA GLU A 54 6.00 15.66 -7.23
C GLU A 54 6.31 16.26 -5.85
N VAL A 55 5.80 15.65 -4.77
CA VAL A 55 6.05 16.08 -3.39
C VAL A 55 7.19 15.27 -2.79
N PRO A 56 8.32 15.91 -2.42
CA PRO A 56 9.46 15.22 -1.83
C PRO A 56 9.10 14.49 -0.53
N GLY A 57 9.80 13.38 -0.27
CA GLY A 57 9.66 12.57 0.94
C GLY A 57 9.03 11.20 0.67
N GLU A 58 9.43 10.23 1.47
CA GLU A 58 8.92 8.86 1.42
C GLU A 58 7.46 8.80 1.89
N GLY A 59 6.66 7.91 1.27
CA GLY A 59 5.21 7.86 1.51
C GLY A 59 4.85 7.71 2.98
N GLU A 60 5.49 6.77 3.68
CA GLU A 60 5.25 6.51 5.11
C GLU A 60 5.57 7.73 5.98
N HIS A 61 6.69 8.42 5.70
CA HIS A 61 7.09 9.60 6.42
C HIS A 61 6.18 10.79 6.15
N LYS A 62 5.69 10.96 4.92
CA LYS A 62 4.68 11.98 4.58
C LYS A 62 3.37 11.76 5.34
N ILE A 63 2.94 10.50 5.50
CA ILE A 63 1.75 10.17 6.30
C ILE A 63 1.98 10.49 7.78
N MET A 64 3.12 10.10 8.34
CA MET A 64 3.43 10.38 9.74
C MET A 64 3.54 11.89 10.02
N GLU A 65 4.09 12.65 9.08
CA GLU A 65 4.12 14.11 9.15
C GLU A 65 2.72 14.74 9.08
N PHE A 66 1.84 14.20 8.23
CA PHE A 66 0.44 14.62 8.15
C PHE A 66 -0.28 14.40 9.48
N ILE A 67 -0.15 13.20 10.07
CA ILE A 67 -0.74 12.89 11.39
C ILE A 67 -0.20 13.85 12.46
N ARG A 68 1.12 14.05 12.51
CA ARG A 68 1.75 14.97 13.48
C ARG A 68 1.24 16.40 13.32
N THR A 69 1.08 16.88 12.10
CA THR A 69 0.54 18.22 11.82
C THR A 69 -0.91 18.32 12.26
N ARG A 70 -1.74 17.33 11.93
CA ARG A 70 -3.16 17.27 12.33
C ARG A 70 -3.35 17.30 13.84
N LYS A 71 -2.50 16.58 14.60
CA LYS A 71 -2.51 16.61 16.07
C LYS A 71 -2.24 18.01 16.66
N MET A 72 -1.53 18.87 15.94
CA MET A 72 -1.21 20.23 16.38
C MET A 72 -2.32 21.24 16.02
N GLU A 73 -3.28 20.86 15.19
CA GLU A 73 -4.35 21.75 14.78
C GLU A 73 -5.39 21.96 15.89
N PRO A 74 -5.94 23.18 16.02
CA PRO A 74 -7.00 23.44 17.00
C PRO A 74 -8.25 22.63 16.64
N GLY A 75 -8.81 21.94 17.64
CA GLY A 75 -10.00 21.11 17.46
C GLY A 75 -9.72 19.67 17.00
N TYR A 76 -8.46 19.23 17.01
CA TYR A 76 -8.11 17.82 16.85
C TYR A 76 -8.80 16.94 17.91
N ASP A 77 -9.43 15.86 17.47
CA ASP A 77 -10.01 14.85 18.36
C ASP A 77 -8.95 13.82 18.74
N SER A 78 -8.59 13.75 20.02
CA SER A 78 -7.62 12.77 20.52
C SER A 78 -8.11 11.33 20.44
N ASN A 79 -9.39 11.08 20.12
CA ASN A 79 -9.95 9.76 19.88
C ASN A 79 -10.10 9.42 18.38
N GLU A 80 -9.54 10.23 17.47
CA GLU A 80 -9.49 9.88 16.05
C GLU A 80 -8.82 8.52 15.85
N THR A 81 -9.43 7.64 15.05
CA THR A 81 -8.92 6.30 14.78
C THR A 81 -8.16 6.28 13.46
N HIS A 82 -6.89 5.90 13.53
CA HIS A 82 -5.98 5.85 12.38
C HIS A 82 -5.86 4.42 11.88
N CYS A 83 -6.05 4.23 10.58
CA CYS A 83 -5.81 2.96 9.90
C CYS A 83 -4.80 3.18 8.76
N LEU A 84 -3.65 2.50 8.83
CA LEU A 84 -2.58 2.62 7.84
C LEU A 84 -2.41 1.30 7.09
N TYR A 85 -2.45 1.37 5.76
CA TYR A 85 -2.20 0.23 4.90
C TYR A 85 -0.72 0.14 4.51
N GLY A 86 -0.14 -1.07 4.61
CA GLY A 86 1.18 -1.33 4.03
C GLY A 86 1.83 -2.62 4.54
N LEU A 87 2.81 -3.12 3.78
CA LEU A 87 3.52 -4.37 4.08
C LEU A 87 4.88 -4.17 4.75
N ASP A 88 5.31 -2.93 4.98
CA ASP A 88 6.60 -2.67 5.59
C ASP A 88 6.56 -2.85 7.11
N ALA A 89 7.63 -3.40 7.67
CA ALA A 89 7.75 -3.59 9.12
C ALA A 89 7.93 -2.25 9.86
N ASP A 90 8.52 -1.26 9.18
CA ASP A 90 8.81 0.06 9.73
C ASP A 90 7.53 0.82 10.10
N LEU A 91 6.41 0.53 9.43
CA LEU A 91 5.09 1.06 9.75
C LEU A 91 4.64 0.75 11.19
N ILE A 92 5.08 -0.38 11.77
CA ILE A 92 4.78 -0.72 13.17
C ILE A 92 5.47 0.28 14.09
N MET A 93 6.76 0.53 13.85
CA MET A 93 7.56 1.43 14.67
C MET A 93 7.09 2.88 14.50
N LEU A 94 6.78 3.30 13.28
CA LEU A 94 6.24 4.62 12.99
C LEU A 94 4.87 4.83 13.66
N ALA A 95 3.97 3.85 13.59
CA ALA A 95 2.68 3.90 14.26
C ALA A 95 2.81 3.97 15.79
N LEU A 96 3.76 3.24 16.39
CA LEU A 96 4.08 3.36 17.81
C LEU A 96 4.59 4.77 18.16
N ALA A 97 5.52 5.31 17.35
CA ALA A 97 6.10 6.64 17.54
C ALA A 97 5.10 7.80 17.35
N SER A 98 3.98 7.57 16.66
CA SER A 98 2.91 8.57 16.53
C SER A 98 2.26 8.96 17.87
N HIS A 99 2.35 8.09 18.88
CA HIS A 99 1.67 8.20 20.17
C HIS A 99 0.13 8.33 20.08
N GLU A 100 -0.47 7.96 18.95
CA GLU A 100 -1.93 7.90 18.81
C GLU A 100 -2.53 6.73 19.60
N PRO A 101 -3.63 6.91 20.35
CA PRO A 101 -4.24 5.85 21.15
C PRO A 101 -4.94 4.79 20.29
N HIS A 102 -5.63 5.21 19.22
CA HIS A 102 -6.40 4.32 18.33
C HIS A 102 -5.70 4.22 16.98
N PHE A 103 -4.76 3.30 16.85
CA PHE A 103 -4.00 3.08 15.61
C PHE A 103 -4.01 1.60 15.23
N MET A 104 -4.31 1.30 13.97
CA MET A 104 -4.24 -0.04 13.39
C MET A 104 -3.46 -0.06 12.08
N LEU A 105 -2.76 -1.16 11.82
CA LEU A 105 -2.20 -1.45 10.50
C LEU A 105 -3.07 -2.48 9.77
N PHE A 106 -3.44 -2.17 8.54
CA PHE A 106 -4.14 -3.08 7.64
C PHE A 106 -3.14 -3.66 6.64
N ARG A 107 -2.99 -4.99 6.61
CA ARG A 107 -1.91 -5.65 5.87
C ARG A 107 -2.41 -6.93 5.22
N GLU A 108 -1.83 -7.31 4.09
CA GLU A 108 -2.08 -8.63 3.51
C GLU A 108 -1.41 -9.71 4.37
N GLU A 109 -2.05 -10.86 4.48
CA GLU A 109 -1.50 -12.03 5.15
C GLU A 109 -0.33 -12.60 4.35
N VAL A 110 0.85 -12.62 4.95
CA VAL A 110 2.05 -13.20 4.34
C VAL A 110 2.09 -14.69 4.66
N ASP A 111 1.92 -15.53 3.64
CA ASP A 111 2.10 -16.98 3.78
C ASP A 111 3.59 -17.35 3.74
N PHE A 112 4.12 -17.72 4.91
CA PHE A 112 5.49 -18.17 5.12
C PHE A 112 5.70 -19.65 4.75
N GLY A 113 4.65 -20.37 4.33
CA GLY A 113 4.66 -21.83 4.12
C GLY A 113 5.42 -22.32 2.88
N MET A 114 5.76 -21.45 1.93
CA MET A 114 6.55 -21.82 0.75
C MET A 114 7.87 -21.06 0.72
N SER A 115 8.99 -21.78 0.57
CA SER A 115 10.28 -21.11 0.42
C SER A 115 10.27 -20.28 -0.86
N LYS A 116 11.02 -19.17 -0.86
CA LYS A 116 11.16 -18.30 -2.03
C LYS A 116 11.53 -19.09 -3.30
N ARG A 117 12.36 -20.11 -3.13
CA ARG A 117 12.82 -21.02 -4.18
C ARG A 117 11.72 -21.92 -4.75
N ASP A 118 10.74 -22.29 -3.92
CA ASP A 118 9.59 -23.09 -4.36
C ASP A 118 8.57 -22.22 -5.11
N LYS A 119 8.39 -20.95 -4.69
CA LYS A 119 7.57 -19.98 -5.41
C LYS A 119 8.16 -19.65 -6.79
N GLU A 120 9.47 -19.37 -6.85
CA GLU A 120 10.19 -19.12 -8.11
C GLU A 120 10.08 -20.32 -9.07
N ARG A 121 10.25 -21.54 -8.57
CA ARG A 121 10.07 -22.77 -9.37
C ARG A 121 8.63 -22.96 -9.85
N GLU A 122 7.65 -22.63 -9.01
CA GLU A 122 6.24 -22.75 -9.39
C GLU A 122 5.86 -21.69 -10.44
N GLU A 123 6.43 -20.49 -10.35
CA GLU A 123 6.29 -19.43 -11.36
C GLU A 123 6.96 -19.80 -12.69
N GLU A 124 8.17 -20.38 -12.66
CA GLU A 124 8.83 -20.94 -13.85
C GLU A 124 7.97 -22.05 -14.49
N MET A 125 7.46 -23.00 -13.70
CA MET A 125 6.60 -24.09 -14.20
C MET A 125 5.24 -23.59 -14.74
N LYS A 126 4.72 -22.47 -14.24
CA LYS A 126 3.53 -21.79 -14.79
C LYS A 126 3.84 -21.11 -16.11
N MET A 127 4.99 -20.43 -16.21
CA MET A 127 5.44 -19.75 -17.43
C MET A 127 5.74 -20.76 -18.56
N GLU A 128 6.26 -21.95 -18.22
CA GLU A 128 6.48 -23.06 -19.14
C GLU A 128 5.20 -23.84 -19.52
N GLY A 129 4.04 -23.47 -18.96
CA GLY A 129 2.76 -24.11 -19.24
C GLY A 129 2.60 -25.53 -18.68
N VAL A 130 3.50 -25.96 -17.78
CA VAL A 130 3.49 -27.27 -17.11
C VAL A 130 2.43 -27.29 -16.00
N LEU A 131 2.20 -26.14 -15.35
CA LEU A 131 1.13 -25.93 -14.39
C LEU A 131 0.02 -25.08 -15.04
N GLN A 132 -1.22 -25.58 -14.98
CA GLN A 132 -2.38 -24.77 -15.34
C GLN A 132 -2.46 -23.57 -14.39
N ASP A 133 -2.55 -22.37 -14.97
CA ASP A 133 -2.78 -21.16 -14.19
C ASP A 133 -4.16 -21.22 -13.53
N ARG A 134 -4.15 -21.62 -12.26
CA ARG A 134 -5.32 -21.61 -11.37
C ARG A 134 -5.34 -20.33 -10.53
N SER A 135 -4.76 -19.22 -11.00
CA SER A 135 -4.76 -17.94 -10.26
C SER A 135 -6.13 -17.26 -10.22
N MET A 136 -7.19 -17.99 -9.88
CA MET A 136 -8.11 -17.41 -8.92
C MET A 136 -7.39 -17.52 -7.58
N LYS A 137 -6.55 -16.51 -7.29
CA LYS A 137 -5.98 -16.38 -5.95
C LYS A 137 -7.17 -16.47 -4.97
N PRO A 138 -7.10 -17.29 -3.91
CA PRO A 138 -8.09 -17.17 -2.84
C PRO A 138 -8.15 -15.70 -2.43
N ALA A 139 -9.35 -15.17 -2.16
CA ALA A 139 -9.53 -13.77 -1.82
C ALA A 139 -8.43 -13.33 -0.86
N ASP A 140 -7.68 -12.27 -1.21
CA ASP A 140 -6.52 -11.83 -0.45
C ASP A 140 -6.94 -11.71 1.01
N ARG A 141 -6.28 -12.48 1.87
CA ARG A 141 -6.60 -12.48 3.30
C ARG A 141 -5.92 -11.26 3.90
N PHE A 142 -6.69 -10.42 4.56
CA PHE A 142 -6.16 -9.25 5.25
C PHE A 142 -6.13 -9.47 6.76
N GLN A 143 -5.16 -8.84 7.40
CA GLN A 143 -4.98 -8.83 8.84
C GLN A 143 -5.01 -7.38 9.35
N CYS A 144 -5.64 -7.20 10.50
CA CYS A 144 -5.65 -5.94 11.24
C CYS A 144 -4.74 -6.07 12.47
N LEU A 145 -3.60 -5.41 12.45
CA LEU A 145 -2.71 -5.33 13.61
C LEU A 145 -3.07 -4.10 14.45
N HIS A 146 -3.62 -4.33 15.64
CA HIS A 146 -3.96 -3.27 16.59
C HIS A 146 -2.72 -2.81 17.35
N ILE A 147 -2.25 -1.60 17.07
CA ILE A 147 -1.09 -1.01 17.74
C ILE A 147 -1.42 -0.66 19.20
N SER A 148 -2.68 -0.34 19.49
CA SER A 148 -3.17 -0.15 20.86
C SER A 148 -2.91 -1.37 21.74
N ILE A 149 -3.25 -2.56 21.25
CA ILE A 149 -3.01 -3.83 21.97
C ILE A 149 -1.50 -4.07 22.11
N LEU A 150 -0.72 -3.86 21.05
CA LEU A 150 0.73 -4.03 21.10
C LEU A 150 1.42 -3.16 22.16
N ARG A 151 0.86 -1.99 22.49
CA ARG A 151 1.40 -1.10 23.55
C ARG A 151 1.18 -1.64 24.97
N GLU A 152 0.20 -2.52 25.15
CA GLU A 152 -0.10 -3.13 26.45
C GLU A 152 0.74 -4.38 26.73
N TYR A 153 1.24 -5.04 25.67
CA TYR A 153 2.16 -6.18 25.74
C TYR A 153 3.59 -5.76 26.12
#